data_AF-A0A9E6CFH6-F1
#
_entry.id   AF-A0A9E6CFH6-F1
#
_cell.length_a   1.000
_cell.length_b   1.000
_cell.length_c   1.000
_cell.angle_alpha   90.00
_cell.angle_beta   90.00
_cell.angle_gamma   90.00
#
_symmetry.space_group_name_H-M   'P 1'
#
loop_
_entity.id
_entity.type
_entity.pdbx_description
1 polymer ?
#
loop_
_entity_poly.entity_id
_entity_poly.type
_entity_poly.pdbx_seq_one_letter_code
_entity_poly.pdbx_strand_id
1 'polypeptide(L)'
;MKKSDNMSARGGSQPEADQPLAGATISGGKKTNFIILGLIIVFALNLFTVSAVLAEEADLSQDELVASLDEAQALATDELESLDEVEIDEPTAIPGTFSLWWRGIKENISLAITFDPIKKAEKQLLFAEERVKLANFITETSEDPAAQEKAVAIVARANQFMEKVQARSESFLEKTNERTTKLLANVARHELNKEKVLTKLGDKVSLENIPELHKLKDTIAEKTKIFLEKIAENENIPEEVREKITIRKEAITVRQEEQVELREASKELLEKALAGDEEAKVEVEAKREENRTDRKKIIEEFKNKTQGLINKAKESVPDQQTAIRELQQIKTKAINVIKNEAEIIKNRIETQQRIMGGEPASQSGSGQAVQVQNQEQVQSQVQVQEQKQIQNQEQIREPARVETGSGKVEPTQPTTELDVVK
;
A
#
# COMPACT_ATOMS: atom_id res chain seq x y z
N MET A 1 -17.21 50.37 -39.14
CA MET A 1 -17.76 51.64 -38.63
C MET A 1 -19.28 51.58 -38.62
N LYS A 2 -19.90 51.40 -37.45
CA LYS A 2 -21.25 51.89 -37.13
C LYS A 2 -21.42 51.81 -35.61
N LYS A 3 -21.56 52.99 -35.00
CA LYS A 3 -21.86 53.24 -33.60
C LYS A 3 -23.34 52.97 -33.33
N SER A 4 -23.64 52.53 -32.12
CA SER A 4 -24.93 52.80 -31.48
C SER A 4 -24.70 52.94 -29.97
N ASP A 5 -24.77 54.20 -29.53
CA ASP A 5 -24.75 54.69 -28.16
C ASP A 5 -26.15 54.60 -27.51
N ASN A 6 -26.17 54.83 -26.18
CA ASN A 6 -27.28 55.29 -25.31
C ASN A 6 -28.32 54.25 -24.85
N MET A 7 -28.80 54.22 -23.60
CA MET A 7 -28.86 55.15 -22.45
C MET A 7 -29.07 54.31 -21.15
N SER A 8 -28.46 54.62 -19.99
CA SER A 8 -28.95 55.50 -18.89
C SER A 8 -30.34 55.07 -18.32
N ALA A 9 -30.63 54.95 -17.03
CA ALA A 9 -30.14 55.67 -15.84
C ALA A 9 -30.66 55.04 -14.52
N ARG A 10 -29.99 55.40 -13.39
CA ARG A 10 -30.53 55.79 -12.03
C ARG A 10 -31.45 54.83 -11.25
N GLY A 11 -31.36 54.68 -9.93
CA GLY A 11 -30.62 55.38 -8.87
C GLY A 11 -31.24 55.11 -7.47
N GLY A 12 -30.54 55.55 -6.40
CA GLY A 12 -31.00 55.64 -4.99
C GLY A 12 -30.25 54.66 -4.05
N SER A 13 -29.27 55.02 -3.20
CA SER A 13 -29.09 56.08 -2.17
C SER A 13 -29.92 55.85 -0.89
N GLN A 14 -29.33 55.18 0.13
CA GLN A 14 -28.95 55.69 1.49
C GLN A 14 -30.00 55.44 2.61
N PRO A 15 -29.71 55.59 3.93
CA PRO A 15 -28.52 55.24 4.76
C PRO A 15 -28.85 54.61 6.16
N GLU A 16 -27.80 54.30 6.94
CA GLU A 16 -27.64 54.31 8.43
C GLU A 16 -28.66 53.70 9.41
N ALA A 17 -28.17 52.85 10.34
CA ALA A 17 -28.22 53.10 11.81
C ALA A 17 -27.49 52.01 12.63
N ASP A 18 -26.92 52.45 13.76
CA ASP A 18 -26.04 51.78 14.73
C ASP A 18 -26.66 50.67 15.62
N GLN A 19 -25.76 49.77 16.06
CA GLN A 19 -25.54 48.98 17.31
C GLN A 19 -26.57 49.02 18.49
N PRO A 20 -26.52 48.17 19.57
CA PRO A 20 -25.49 47.20 20.03
C PRO A 20 -25.96 45.84 20.66
N LEU A 21 -24.97 44.98 20.96
CA LEU A 21 -24.82 44.02 22.08
C LEU A 21 -25.99 43.11 22.53
N ALA A 22 -25.82 41.78 22.40
CA ALA A 22 -26.11 40.81 23.46
C ALA A 22 -25.38 39.48 23.19
N GLY A 23 -24.58 39.03 24.15
CA GLY A 23 -23.86 37.76 24.10
C GLY A 23 -24.79 36.55 24.30
N ALA A 24 -24.46 35.47 23.60
CA ALA A 24 -24.90 34.12 23.94
C ALA A 24 -23.72 33.17 23.70
N THR A 25 -23.02 32.86 24.79
CA THR A 25 -22.12 31.71 24.90
C THR A 25 -22.92 30.43 24.68
N ILE A 26 -22.69 29.73 23.56
CA ILE A 26 -23.15 28.35 23.39
C ILE A 26 -22.00 27.42 23.79
N SER A 27 -22.21 26.81 24.96
CA SER A 27 -21.43 25.76 25.57
C SER A 27 -21.20 24.58 24.62
N GLY A 28 -19.94 24.14 24.53
CA GLY A 28 -19.52 22.96 23.78
C GLY A 28 -20.06 21.67 24.38
N GLY A 29 -20.75 20.89 23.54
CA GLY A 29 -21.07 19.49 23.79
C GLY A 29 -20.13 18.59 23.00
N LYS A 30 -19.08 18.06 23.65
CA LYS A 30 -18.20 17.01 23.12
C LYS A 30 -19.01 15.70 22.96
N LYS A 31 -19.46 15.36 21.75
CA LYS A 31 -20.07 14.05 21.44
C LYS A 31 -19.83 13.59 19.99
N THR A 32 -18.59 13.47 19.55
CA THR A 32 -18.27 12.87 18.23
C THR A 32 -17.17 11.81 18.24
N ASN A 33 -16.46 11.58 19.34
CA ASN A 33 -15.35 10.60 19.37
C ASN A 33 -15.78 9.13 19.63
N PHE A 34 -17.07 8.86 19.85
CA PHE A 34 -17.55 7.48 20.09
C PHE A 34 -18.00 6.73 18.83
N ILE A 35 -18.22 7.42 17.70
CA ILE A 35 -18.68 6.77 16.46
C ILE A 35 -17.48 6.23 15.65
N ILE A 36 -16.32 6.87 15.74
CA ILE A 36 -15.11 6.46 15.02
C ILE A 36 -14.50 5.19 15.66
N LEU A 37 -14.56 5.06 16.98
CA LEU A 37 -14.08 3.85 17.68
C LEU A 37 -14.96 2.61 17.39
N GLY A 38 -16.25 2.80 17.12
CA GLY A 38 -17.18 1.72 16.78
C GLY A 38 -16.97 1.15 15.37
N LEU A 39 -16.51 1.98 14.42
CA LEU A 39 -16.26 1.56 13.03
C LEU A 39 -14.97 0.73 12.91
N ILE A 40 -13.97 1.00 13.74
CA ILE A 40 -12.70 0.24 13.79
C ILE A 40 -12.92 -1.18 14.35
N ILE A 41 -13.81 -1.34 15.34
CA ILE A 41 -14.11 -2.65 15.94
C ILE A 41 -14.93 -3.53 14.98
N VAL A 42 -15.84 -2.95 14.19
CA VAL A 42 -16.62 -3.71 13.18
C VAL A 42 -15.77 -4.13 11.98
N PHE A 43 -14.72 -3.36 11.63
CA PHE A 43 -13.78 -3.74 10.56
C PHE A 43 -12.77 -4.80 11.03
N ALA A 44 -12.32 -4.75 12.28
CA ALA A 44 -11.45 -5.78 12.86
C ALA A 44 -12.15 -7.13 13.08
N LEU A 45 -13.48 -7.14 13.29
CA LEU A 45 -14.26 -8.38 13.46
C LEU A 45 -14.57 -9.10 12.13
N ASN A 46 -14.55 -8.41 10.98
CA ASN A 46 -14.69 -9.06 9.66
C ASN A 46 -13.39 -9.74 9.18
N LEU A 47 -12.24 -9.43 9.80
CA LEU A 47 -10.96 -10.08 9.50
C LEU A 47 -10.81 -11.47 10.16
N PHE A 48 -11.67 -11.83 11.11
CA PHE A 48 -11.57 -13.13 11.80
C PHE A 48 -12.34 -14.26 11.08
N THR A 49 -13.20 -13.94 10.11
CA THR A 49 -14.02 -14.94 9.39
C THR A 49 -13.37 -15.52 8.15
N VAL A 50 -12.25 -14.98 7.65
CA VAL A 50 -11.51 -15.55 6.51
C VAL A 50 -10.65 -16.76 6.93
N SER A 51 -10.36 -16.92 8.22
CA SER A 51 -9.44 -17.94 8.72
C SER A 51 -10.01 -19.36 8.80
N ALA A 52 -11.31 -19.56 8.56
CA ALA A 52 -11.97 -20.86 8.80
C ALA A 52 -12.11 -21.76 7.55
N VAL A 53 -11.77 -21.27 6.34
CA VAL A 53 -12.03 -22.02 5.09
C VAL A 53 -10.86 -22.92 4.63
N LEU A 54 -9.65 -22.78 5.19
CA LEU A 54 -8.44 -23.40 4.63
C LEU A 54 -7.92 -24.61 5.44
N ALA A 55 -8.80 -25.58 5.69
CA ALA A 55 -8.42 -26.91 6.18
C ALA A 55 -8.46 -27.97 5.08
N GLU A 56 -8.31 -27.57 3.81
CA GLU A 56 -8.11 -28.50 2.71
C GLU A 56 -6.60 -28.73 2.53
N GLU A 57 -6.18 -29.99 2.64
CA GLU A 57 -4.80 -30.47 2.58
C GLU A 57 -4.21 -30.25 1.16
N ALA A 58 -3.87 -29.02 0.82
CA ALA A 58 -3.05 -28.73 -0.35
C ALA A 58 -1.57 -28.95 0.03
N ASP A 59 -1.01 -30.06 -0.45
CA ASP A 59 0.44 -30.32 -0.45
C ASP A 59 1.10 -29.29 -1.38
N LEU A 60 1.40 -28.11 -0.83
CA LEU A 60 2.01 -27.01 -1.56
C LEU A 60 3.44 -27.40 -1.94
N SER A 61 3.72 -27.33 -3.23
CA SER A 61 5.06 -27.61 -3.76
C SER A 61 6.08 -26.59 -3.21
N GLN A 62 7.35 -26.99 -3.16
CA GLN A 62 8.44 -26.09 -2.76
C GLN A 62 8.48 -24.81 -3.63
N ASP A 63 8.13 -24.92 -4.90
CA ASP A 63 8.07 -23.80 -5.84
C ASP A 63 6.95 -22.80 -5.47
N GLU A 64 5.80 -23.30 -5.01
CA GLU A 64 4.68 -22.45 -4.59
C GLU A 64 4.97 -21.73 -3.27
N LEU A 65 5.69 -22.40 -2.35
CA LEU A 65 6.21 -21.79 -1.14
C LEU A 65 7.14 -20.62 -1.47
N VAL A 66 8.08 -20.81 -2.40
CA VAL A 66 9.01 -19.77 -2.86
C VAL A 66 8.24 -18.62 -3.54
N ALA A 67 7.29 -18.92 -4.42
CA ALA A 67 6.49 -17.89 -5.09
C ALA A 67 5.66 -17.03 -4.11
N SER A 68 5.07 -17.66 -3.08
CA SER A 68 4.29 -16.95 -2.05
C SER A 68 5.15 -16.01 -1.19
N LEU A 69 6.44 -16.31 -1.10
CA LEU A 69 7.43 -15.68 -0.25
C LEU A 69 8.11 -14.53 -0.98
N ASP A 70 8.39 -14.71 -2.28
CA ASP A 70 8.73 -13.61 -3.19
C ASP A 70 7.61 -12.57 -3.26
N GLU A 71 6.35 -13.01 -3.28
CA GLU A 71 5.18 -12.11 -3.20
C GLU A 71 5.11 -11.34 -1.87
N ALA A 72 5.35 -12.01 -0.74
CA ALA A 72 5.36 -11.36 0.57
C ALA A 72 6.50 -10.33 0.69
N GLN A 73 7.69 -10.68 0.18
CA GLN A 73 8.82 -9.75 0.10
C GLN A 73 8.47 -8.56 -0.78
N ALA A 74 7.88 -8.80 -1.95
CA ALA A 74 7.56 -7.73 -2.87
C ALA A 74 6.45 -6.80 -2.35
N LEU A 75 5.49 -7.26 -1.56
CA LEU A 75 4.50 -6.36 -0.96
C LEU A 75 5.13 -5.33 -0.03
N ALA A 76 6.26 -5.66 0.59
CA ALA A 76 6.87 -4.86 1.63
C ALA A 76 8.16 -4.14 1.20
N THR A 77 8.75 -4.51 0.06
CA THR A 77 9.90 -3.80 -0.49
C THR A 77 9.48 -2.82 -1.59
N ASP A 78 10.37 -1.87 -1.85
CA ASP A 78 10.30 -0.93 -2.98
C ASP A 78 10.84 -1.52 -4.29
N GLU A 79 11.18 -2.81 -4.31
CA GLU A 79 11.62 -3.54 -5.49
C GLU A 79 10.41 -3.84 -6.40
N LEU A 80 10.53 -3.64 -7.71
CA LEU A 80 9.43 -3.89 -8.64
C LEU A 80 9.32 -5.39 -8.94
N GLU A 81 8.10 -5.91 -8.95
CA GLU A 81 7.84 -7.30 -9.32
C GLU A 81 7.91 -7.49 -10.84
N SER A 82 8.48 -8.60 -11.31
CA SER A 82 8.36 -9.03 -12.71
C SER A 82 6.95 -9.54 -12.99
N LEU A 83 6.42 -9.29 -14.19
CA LEU A 83 5.16 -9.89 -14.61
C LEU A 83 5.36 -11.36 -14.96
N ASP A 84 4.37 -12.21 -14.65
CA ASP A 84 4.43 -13.64 -14.95
C ASP A 84 4.43 -13.87 -16.47
N GLU A 85 5.36 -14.70 -16.97
CA GLU A 85 5.49 -15.09 -18.39
C GLU A 85 5.68 -13.91 -19.37
N VAL A 86 6.11 -12.75 -18.87
CA VAL A 86 6.32 -11.55 -19.69
C VAL A 86 7.73 -11.03 -19.48
N GLU A 87 8.55 -11.19 -20.52
CA GLU A 87 9.88 -10.58 -20.58
C GLU A 87 9.74 -9.07 -20.83
N ILE A 88 10.36 -8.27 -19.97
CA ILE A 88 10.32 -6.81 -20.06
C ILE A 88 11.74 -6.29 -20.03
N ASP A 89 12.13 -5.62 -21.10
CA ASP A 89 13.46 -5.04 -21.25
C ASP A 89 13.73 -4.01 -20.14
N GLU A 90 14.86 -4.17 -19.46
CA GLU A 90 15.30 -3.20 -18.47
C GLU A 90 15.86 -1.94 -19.16
N PRO A 91 15.45 -0.74 -18.72
CA PRO A 91 15.96 0.50 -19.28
C PRO A 91 17.44 0.67 -18.93
N THR A 92 18.28 0.85 -19.95
CA THR A 92 19.73 1.10 -19.78
C THR A 92 20.09 2.59 -19.89
N ALA A 93 19.19 3.40 -20.46
CA ALA A 93 19.40 4.83 -20.66
C ALA A 93 18.07 5.59 -20.63
N ILE A 94 18.11 6.86 -20.21
CA ILE A 94 16.95 7.75 -20.26
C ILE A 94 16.71 8.14 -21.74
N PRO A 95 15.61 7.69 -22.37
CA PRO A 95 15.39 7.94 -23.78
C PRO A 95 15.05 9.41 -24.02
N GLY A 96 15.59 10.02 -25.09
CA GLY A 96 15.22 11.37 -25.50
C GLY A 96 13.74 11.49 -25.90
N THR A 97 13.20 12.71 -25.93
CA THR A 97 11.79 12.99 -26.27
C THR A 97 11.41 12.41 -27.65
N PHE A 98 12.30 12.52 -28.64
CA PHE A 98 12.09 11.95 -29.97
C PHE A 98 12.04 10.41 -29.95
N SER A 99 12.87 9.77 -29.13
CA SER A 99 12.85 8.31 -28.95
C SER A 99 11.52 7.85 -28.33
N LEU A 100 11.05 8.55 -27.30
CA LEU A 100 9.74 8.28 -26.69
C LEU A 100 8.57 8.45 -27.66
N TRP A 101 8.64 9.46 -28.53
CA TRP A 101 7.65 9.70 -29.58
C TRP A 101 7.61 8.54 -30.59
N TRP A 102 8.77 8.12 -31.09
CA TRP A 102 8.88 6.99 -32.01
C TRP A 102 8.41 5.68 -31.36
N ARG A 103 8.71 5.49 -30.07
CA ARG A 103 8.21 4.36 -29.28
C ARG A 103 6.68 4.37 -29.24
N GLY A 104 6.06 5.51 -28.96
CA GLY A 104 4.60 5.67 -28.98
C GLY A 104 3.95 5.33 -30.32
N ILE A 105 4.61 5.65 -31.45
CA ILE A 105 4.12 5.27 -32.79
C ILE A 105 4.17 3.74 -32.96
N LYS A 106 5.30 3.10 -32.64
CA LYS A 106 5.44 1.64 -32.73
C LYS A 106 4.43 0.93 -31.84
N GLU A 107 4.24 1.39 -30.61
CA GLU A 107 3.24 0.89 -29.66
C GLU A 107 1.83 0.98 -30.29
N ASN A 108 1.45 2.15 -30.82
CA ASN A 108 0.14 2.34 -31.44
C ASN A 108 -0.08 1.46 -32.68
N ILE A 109 0.92 1.32 -33.54
CA ILE A 109 0.84 0.42 -34.71
C ILE A 109 0.68 -1.03 -34.24
N SER A 110 1.49 -1.46 -33.27
CA SER A 110 1.41 -2.81 -32.69
C SER A 110 0.03 -3.09 -32.09
N LEU A 111 -0.58 -2.11 -31.41
CA LEU A 111 -1.94 -2.24 -30.91
C LEU A 111 -2.99 -2.25 -32.04
N ALA A 112 -2.82 -1.43 -33.07
CA ALA A 112 -3.75 -1.37 -34.20
C ALA A 112 -3.84 -2.71 -34.96
N ILE A 113 -2.71 -3.39 -35.15
CA ILE A 113 -2.65 -4.70 -35.81
C ILE A 113 -3.05 -5.88 -34.91
N THR A 114 -3.28 -5.65 -33.61
CA THR A 114 -3.64 -6.72 -32.67
C THR A 114 -5.16 -6.80 -32.54
N PHE A 115 -5.80 -7.75 -33.22
CA PHE A 115 -7.26 -7.85 -33.24
C PHE A 115 -7.85 -8.59 -32.03
N ASP A 116 -7.13 -9.56 -31.46
CA ASP A 116 -7.54 -10.27 -30.25
C ASP A 116 -7.59 -9.29 -29.05
N PRO A 117 -8.75 -9.14 -28.37
CA PRO A 117 -8.91 -8.19 -27.27
C PRO A 117 -8.07 -8.53 -26.05
N ILE A 118 -7.87 -9.81 -25.72
CA ILE A 118 -7.04 -10.26 -24.59
C ILE A 118 -5.58 -9.99 -24.91
N LYS A 119 -5.12 -10.39 -26.12
CA LYS A 119 -3.75 -10.09 -26.57
C LYS A 119 -3.46 -8.59 -26.62
N LYS A 120 -4.46 -7.80 -26.99
CA LYS A 120 -4.35 -6.34 -27.01
C LYS A 120 -4.24 -5.78 -25.59
N ALA A 121 -4.97 -6.33 -24.62
CA ALA A 121 -4.86 -5.94 -23.22
C ALA A 121 -3.50 -6.32 -22.61
N GLU A 122 -2.99 -7.52 -22.89
CA GLU A 122 -1.63 -7.94 -22.49
C GLU A 122 -0.56 -6.99 -23.04
N LYS A 123 -0.64 -6.61 -24.33
CA LYS A 123 0.28 -5.63 -24.91
C LYS A 123 0.17 -4.25 -24.25
N GLN A 124 -1.04 -3.83 -23.91
CA GLN A 124 -1.24 -2.56 -23.20
C GLN A 124 -0.63 -2.61 -21.80
N LEU A 125 -0.79 -3.72 -21.09
CA LEU A 125 -0.17 -3.97 -19.78
C LEU A 125 1.36 -3.99 -19.90
N LEU A 126 1.92 -4.70 -20.88
CA LEU A 126 3.36 -4.71 -21.17
C LEU A 126 3.88 -3.28 -21.36
N PHE A 127 3.26 -2.49 -22.25
CA PHE A 127 3.68 -1.11 -22.49
C PHE A 127 3.51 -0.22 -21.25
N ALA A 128 2.50 -0.47 -20.42
CA ALA A 128 2.34 0.22 -19.16
C ALA A 128 3.50 -0.10 -18.19
N GLU A 129 3.86 -1.38 -18.06
CA GLU A 129 4.93 -1.82 -17.17
C GLU A 129 6.31 -1.34 -17.64
N GLU A 130 6.61 -1.39 -18.95
CA GLU A 130 7.82 -0.78 -19.51
C GLU A 130 7.93 0.72 -19.17
N ARG A 131 6.80 1.43 -19.10
CA ARG A 131 6.76 2.85 -18.73
C ARG A 131 7.01 3.01 -17.24
N VAL A 132 6.41 2.19 -16.39
CA VAL A 132 6.64 2.20 -14.93
C VAL A 132 8.09 1.88 -14.61
N LYS A 133 8.69 0.84 -15.22
CA LYS A 133 10.12 0.53 -15.05
C LYS A 133 11.03 1.67 -15.54
N LEU A 134 10.71 2.29 -16.67
CA LEU A 134 11.45 3.45 -17.15
C LEU A 134 11.35 4.64 -16.20
N ALA A 135 10.17 4.92 -15.65
CA ALA A 135 9.99 5.97 -14.67
C ALA A 135 10.76 5.67 -13.37
N ASN A 136 10.74 4.41 -12.90
CA ASN A 136 11.55 3.97 -11.76
C ASN A 136 13.05 4.22 -12.02
N PHE A 137 13.54 3.81 -13.19
CA PHE A 137 14.93 4.02 -13.57
C PHE A 137 15.32 5.50 -13.60
N ILE A 138 14.48 6.37 -14.17
CA ILE A 138 14.72 7.83 -14.15
C ILE A 138 14.76 8.34 -12.70
N THR A 139 13.82 7.88 -11.88
CA THR A 139 13.73 8.26 -10.46
C THR A 139 14.99 7.82 -9.72
N GLU A 140 15.54 6.64 -9.98
CA GLU A 140 16.71 6.11 -9.28
C GLU A 140 18.03 6.72 -9.77
N THR A 141 18.14 7.06 -11.05
CA THR A 141 19.41 7.46 -11.69
C THR A 141 19.63 8.97 -11.82
N SER A 142 18.56 9.78 -11.73
CA SER A 142 18.63 11.22 -11.95
C SER A 142 18.11 11.99 -10.74
N GLU A 143 18.73 13.13 -10.44
CA GLU A 143 18.20 14.14 -9.49
C GLU A 143 17.72 15.41 -10.24
N ASP A 144 17.84 15.44 -11.57
CA ASP A 144 17.39 16.58 -12.39
C ASP A 144 15.86 16.74 -12.32
N PRO A 145 15.32 17.91 -11.91
CA PRO A 145 13.88 18.16 -11.86
C PRO A 145 13.17 17.89 -13.18
N ALA A 146 13.78 18.24 -14.32
CA ALA A 146 13.17 18.00 -15.64
C ALA A 146 13.07 16.50 -15.96
N ALA A 147 14.01 15.69 -15.48
CA ALA A 147 13.93 14.24 -15.59
C ALA A 147 12.81 13.67 -14.70
N GLN A 148 12.62 14.22 -13.49
CA GLN A 148 11.54 13.80 -12.60
C GLN A 148 10.16 14.14 -13.16
N GLU A 149 9.96 15.35 -13.68
CA GLU A 149 8.72 15.73 -14.38
C GLU A 149 8.42 14.79 -15.56
N LYS A 150 9.45 14.44 -16.32
CA LYS A 150 9.33 13.48 -17.40
C LYS A 150 8.93 12.08 -16.91
N ALA A 151 9.46 11.64 -15.78
CA ALA A 151 9.05 10.38 -15.17
C ALA A 151 7.57 10.42 -14.75
N VAL A 152 7.08 11.53 -14.20
CA VAL A 152 5.64 11.73 -13.92
C VAL A 152 4.81 11.61 -15.19
N ALA A 153 5.21 12.27 -16.29
CA ALA A 153 4.52 12.16 -17.57
C ALA A 153 4.53 10.74 -18.16
N ILE A 154 5.63 10.00 -17.95
CA ILE A 154 5.74 8.59 -18.36
C ILE A 154 4.75 7.72 -17.56
N VAL A 155 4.63 7.91 -16.25
CA VAL A 155 3.65 7.19 -15.42
C VAL A 155 2.22 7.55 -15.80
N ALA A 156 1.92 8.83 -16.05
CA ALA A 156 0.61 9.25 -16.54
C ALA A 156 0.25 8.55 -17.86
N ARG A 157 1.23 8.36 -18.75
CA ARG A 157 1.04 7.61 -20.00
C ARG A 157 0.85 6.10 -19.77
N ALA A 158 1.56 5.51 -18.80
CA ALA A 158 1.32 4.14 -18.35
C ALA A 158 -0.14 3.96 -17.90
N ASN A 159 -0.64 4.90 -17.10
CA ASN A 159 -2.02 4.88 -16.63
C ASN A 159 -3.04 4.93 -17.78
N GLN A 160 -2.78 5.67 -18.84
CA GLN A 160 -3.66 5.69 -20.02
C GLN A 160 -3.73 4.34 -20.75
N PHE A 161 -2.68 3.51 -20.68
CA PHE A 161 -2.77 2.13 -21.17
C PHE A 161 -3.62 1.27 -20.24
N MET A 162 -3.44 1.43 -18.92
CA MET A 162 -4.23 0.73 -17.91
C MET A 162 -5.72 1.08 -17.98
N GLU A 163 -6.09 2.34 -18.19
CA GLU A 163 -7.48 2.74 -18.41
C GLU A 163 -8.13 1.98 -19.58
N LYS A 164 -7.35 1.67 -20.64
CA LYS A 164 -7.86 0.88 -21.77
C LYS A 164 -7.98 -0.61 -21.46
N VAL A 165 -7.10 -1.14 -20.59
CA VAL A 165 -7.22 -2.50 -20.06
C VAL A 165 -8.47 -2.60 -19.18
N GLN A 166 -8.64 -1.65 -18.26
CA GLN A 166 -9.79 -1.55 -17.36
C GLN A 166 -11.11 -1.39 -18.13
N ALA A 167 -11.15 -0.53 -19.16
CA ALA A 167 -12.34 -0.34 -19.99
C ALA A 167 -12.78 -1.61 -20.75
N ARG A 168 -11.90 -2.61 -20.88
CA ARG A 168 -12.22 -3.91 -21.49
C ARG A 168 -12.39 -5.04 -20.49
N SER A 169 -12.20 -4.76 -19.21
CA SER A 169 -12.22 -5.76 -18.15
C SER A 169 -13.49 -6.58 -18.12
N GLU A 170 -14.65 -5.99 -18.41
CA GLU A 170 -15.95 -6.68 -18.48
C GLU A 170 -15.90 -7.88 -19.42
N SER A 171 -15.31 -7.71 -20.60
CA SER A 171 -15.20 -8.79 -21.59
C SER A 171 -14.30 -9.96 -21.13
N PHE A 172 -13.39 -9.70 -20.20
CA PHE A 172 -12.48 -10.71 -19.65
C PHE A 172 -13.09 -11.37 -18.41
N LEU A 173 -13.78 -10.59 -17.57
CA LEU A 173 -14.44 -11.02 -16.34
C LEU A 173 -15.64 -11.95 -16.58
N GLU A 174 -16.29 -11.87 -17.75
CA GLU A 174 -17.38 -12.77 -18.14
C GLU A 174 -16.89 -14.16 -18.57
N LYS A 175 -15.65 -14.26 -19.07
CA LYS A 175 -15.08 -15.50 -19.63
C LYS A 175 -13.67 -15.70 -19.12
N THR A 176 -13.58 -16.09 -17.86
CA THR A 176 -12.30 -16.39 -17.23
C THR A 176 -11.72 -17.67 -17.84
N ASN A 177 -10.55 -17.53 -18.46
CA ASN A 177 -9.68 -18.64 -18.85
C ASN A 177 -8.31 -18.40 -18.21
N GLU A 178 -7.41 -19.38 -18.27
CA GLU A 178 -6.08 -19.28 -17.66
C GLU A 178 -5.33 -18.00 -18.07
N ARG A 179 -5.41 -17.63 -19.35
CA ARG A 179 -4.76 -16.44 -19.91
C ARG A 179 -5.33 -15.15 -19.33
N THR A 180 -6.65 -15.06 -19.19
CA THR A 180 -7.33 -13.94 -18.52
C THR A 180 -6.96 -13.87 -17.05
N THR A 181 -6.93 -15.02 -16.36
CA THR A 181 -6.54 -15.10 -14.95
C THR A 181 -5.13 -14.56 -14.73
N LYS A 182 -4.17 -14.98 -15.56
CA LYS A 182 -2.79 -14.47 -15.57
C LYS A 182 -2.75 -12.97 -15.85
N LEU A 183 -3.51 -12.50 -16.83
CA LEU A 183 -3.62 -11.08 -17.13
C LEU A 183 -4.09 -10.29 -15.90
N LEU A 184 -5.14 -10.74 -15.20
CA LEU A 184 -5.69 -10.04 -14.02
C LEU A 184 -4.70 -10.02 -12.86
N ALA A 185 -4.00 -11.12 -12.59
CA ALA A 185 -2.93 -11.18 -11.60
C ALA A 185 -1.80 -10.19 -11.94
N ASN A 186 -1.33 -10.18 -13.19
CA ASN A 186 -0.32 -9.25 -13.68
C ASN A 186 -0.79 -7.78 -13.63
N VAL A 187 -2.07 -7.51 -13.83
CA VAL A 187 -2.60 -6.15 -13.64
C VAL A 187 -2.50 -5.72 -12.19
N ALA A 188 -2.89 -6.55 -11.22
CA ALA A 188 -2.77 -6.19 -9.81
C ALA A 188 -1.31 -5.95 -9.40
N ARG A 189 -0.38 -6.76 -9.94
CA ARG A 189 1.06 -6.57 -9.77
C ARG A 189 1.56 -5.25 -10.37
N HIS A 190 1.14 -4.92 -11.59
CA HIS A 190 1.45 -3.63 -12.22
C HIS A 190 0.95 -2.44 -11.39
N GLU A 191 -0.27 -2.50 -10.87
CA GLU A 191 -0.85 -1.45 -10.04
C GLU A 191 -0.02 -1.22 -8.76
N LEU A 192 0.47 -2.30 -8.14
CA LEU A 192 1.38 -2.22 -7.00
C LEU A 192 2.74 -1.61 -7.38
N ASN A 193 3.33 -2.05 -8.50
CA ASN A 193 4.60 -1.48 -9.01
C ASN A 193 4.46 0.01 -9.30
N LYS A 194 3.36 0.41 -9.95
CA LYS A 194 3.04 1.81 -10.26
C LYS A 194 2.93 2.64 -8.98
N GLU A 195 2.25 2.13 -7.95
CA GLU A 195 2.15 2.79 -6.65
C GLU A 195 3.53 3.02 -6.01
N LYS A 196 4.41 2.01 -6.02
CA LYS A 196 5.80 2.15 -5.53
C LYS A 196 6.55 3.28 -6.24
N VAL A 197 6.46 3.32 -7.57
CA VAL A 197 7.13 4.35 -8.36
C VAL A 197 6.54 5.74 -8.10
N LEU A 198 5.22 5.85 -7.92
CA LEU A 198 4.57 7.10 -7.56
C LEU A 198 4.98 7.58 -6.16
N THR A 199 5.17 6.68 -5.20
CA THR A 199 5.77 7.02 -3.89
C THR A 199 7.16 7.61 -4.07
N LYS A 200 8.06 6.90 -4.76
CA LYS A 200 9.45 7.36 -4.99
C LYS A 200 9.50 8.70 -5.74
N LEU A 201 8.63 8.90 -6.73
CA LEU A 201 8.50 10.19 -7.44
C LEU A 201 8.05 11.30 -6.51
N GLY A 202 7.15 10.99 -5.57
CA GLY A 202 6.71 11.90 -4.52
C GLY A 202 7.85 12.44 -3.66
N ASP A 203 8.96 11.70 -3.53
CA ASP A 203 10.14 12.11 -2.77
C ASP A 203 11.15 12.93 -3.60
N LYS A 204 11.10 12.85 -4.93
CA LYS A 204 12.09 13.47 -5.83
C LYS A 204 11.58 14.63 -6.67
N VAL A 205 10.27 14.74 -6.87
CA VAL A 205 9.71 15.82 -7.68
C VAL A 205 9.95 17.18 -7.03
N SER A 206 10.13 18.24 -7.82
CA SER A 206 10.26 19.59 -7.29
C SER A 206 8.98 20.07 -6.60
N LEU A 207 9.10 21.01 -5.67
CA LEU A 207 7.98 21.52 -4.86
C LEU A 207 6.83 22.04 -5.72
N GLU A 208 7.15 22.70 -6.83
CA GLU A 208 6.17 23.31 -7.76
C GLU A 208 5.27 22.26 -8.43
N ASN A 209 5.79 21.05 -8.61
CA ASN A 209 5.12 19.97 -9.34
C ASN A 209 4.42 18.97 -8.42
N ILE A 210 4.61 19.07 -7.10
CA ILE A 210 3.93 18.23 -6.09
C ILE A 210 2.40 18.26 -6.27
N PRO A 211 1.73 19.42 -6.45
CA PRO A 211 0.27 19.45 -6.61
C PRO A 211 -0.23 18.68 -7.84
N GLU A 212 0.50 18.73 -8.96
CA GLU A 212 0.15 17.98 -10.16
C GLU A 212 0.33 16.47 -9.94
N LEU A 213 1.42 16.06 -9.29
CA LEU A 213 1.64 14.67 -8.91
C LEU A 213 0.53 14.16 -7.96
N HIS A 214 0.12 14.96 -6.98
CA HIS A 214 -0.98 14.61 -6.07
C HIS A 214 -2.30 14.39 -6.82
N LYS A 215 -2.63 15.28 -7.75
CA LYS A 215 -3.84 15.13 -8.58
C LYS A 215 -3.79 13.87 -9.44
N LEU A 216 -2.62 13.56 -10.01
CA LEU A 216 -2.40 12.33 -10.76
C LEU A 216 -2.60 11.11 -9.85
N LYS A 217 -2.00 11.10 -8.66
CA LYS A 217 -2.14 10.06 -7.66
C LYS A 217 -3.60 9.83 -7.25
N ASP A 218 -4.34 10.88 -6.90
CA ASP A 218 -5.75 10.75 -6.53
C ASP A 218 -6.59 10.13 -7.66
N THR A 219 -6.35 10.58 -8.90
CA THR A 219 -7.06 10.06 -10.08
C THR A 219 -6.74 8.59 -10.33
N ILE A 220 -5.49 8.20 -10.13
CA ILE A 220 -5.03 6.82 -10.27
C ILE A 220 -5.64 5.96 -9.15
N ALA A 221 -5.51 6.40 -7.89
CA ALA A 221 -5.98 5.70 -6.70
C ALA A 221 -7.46 5.33 -6.80
N GLU A 222 -8.31 6.29 -7.14
CA GLU A 222 -9.74 6.05 -7.28
C GLU A 222 -10.05 4.99 -8.34
N LYS A 223 -9.44 5.10 -9.53
CA LYS A 223 -9.66 4.15 -10.62
C LYS A 223 -9.13 2.76 -10.27
N THR A 224 -7.95 2.68 -9.67
CA THR A 224 -7.33 1.43 -9.25
C THR A 224 -8.18 0.76 -8.18
N LYS A 225 -8.68 1.50 -7.20
CA LYS A 225 -9.55 0.97 -6.14
C LYS A 225 -10.83 0.36 -6.72
N ILE A 226 -11.59 1.13 -7.52
CA ILE A 226 -12.81 0.65 -8.18
C ILE A 226 -12.54 -0.60 -9.00
N PHE A 227 -11.42 -0.59 -9.73
CA PHE A 227 -11.06 -1.69 -10.60
C PHE A 227 -10.68 -2.97 -9.85
N LEU A 228 -9.83 -2.87 -8.83
CA LEU A 228 -9.43 -4.02 -8.01
C LEU A 228 -10.59 -4.55 -7.17
N GLU A 229 -11.51 -3.70 -6.72
CA GLU A 229 -12.78 -4.10 -6.10
C GLU A 229 -13.61 -4.95 -7.04
N LYS A 230 -13.85 -4.46 -8.26
CA LYS A 230 -14.62 -5.19 -9.28
C LYS A 230 -14.02 -6.55 -9.60
N ILE A 231 -12.69 -6.67 -9.61
CA ILE A 231 -12.02 -7.96 -9.82
C ILE A 231 -12.16 -8.85 -8.59
N ALA A 232 -11.87 -8.33 -7.39
CA ALA A 232 -11.92 -9.10 -6.15
C ALA A 232 -13.33 -9.66 -5.84
N GLU A 233 -14.38 -8.95 -6.24
CA GLU A 233 -15.77 -9.38 -6.04
C GLU A 233 -16.28 -10.35 -7.12
N ASN A 234 -15.50 -10.60 -8.18
CA ASN A 234 -15.96 -11.41 -9.30
C ASN A 234 -15.83 -12.92 -9.01
N GLU A 235 -16.98 -13.60 -8.95
CA GLU A 235 -17.06 -15.03 -8.67
C GLU A 235 -16.43 -15.93 -9.75
N ASN A 236 -16.31 -15.46 -10.99
CA ASN A 236 -15.74 -16.23 -12.09
C ASN A 236 -14.21 -16.32 -12.03
N ILE A 237 -13.55 -15.58 -11.13
CA ILE A 237 -12.10 -15.62 -10.97
C ILE A 237 -11.73 -16.72 -9.98
N PRO A 238 -10.74 -17.57 -10.29
CA PRO A 238 -10.23 -18.57 -9.34
C PRO A 238 -9.87 -17.94 -8.00
N GLU A 239 -10.21 -18.64 -6.92
CA GLU A 239 -10.04 -18.15 -5.54
C GLU A 239 -8.60 -17.73 -5.24
N GLU A 240 -7.63 -18.53 -5.66
CA GLU A 240 -6.19 -18.24 -5.51
C GLU A 240 -5.81 -16.87 -6.10
N VAL A 241 -6.34 -16.54 -7.27
CA VAL A 241 -6.03 -15.28 -7.95
C VAL A 241 -6.78 -14.12 -7.32
N ARG A 242 -8.02 -14.35 -6.86
CA ARG A 242 -8.79 -13.37 -6.10
C ARG A 242 -8.09 -13.01 -4.79
N GLU A 243 -7.52 -13.98 -4.09
CA GLU A 243 -6.74 -13.77 -2.86
C GLU A 243 -5.50 -12.90 -3.15
N LYS A 244 -4.71 -13.28 -4.16
CA LYS A 244 -3.53 -12.51 -4.62
C LYS A 244 -3.88 -11.06 -4.97
N ILE A 245 -5.04 -10.84 -5.60
CA ILE A 245 -5.51 -9.52 -5.98
C ILE A 245 -6.00 -8.74 -4.76
N THR A 246 -6.68 -9.40 -3.82
CA THR A 246 -7.16 -8.79 -2.57
C THR A 246 -5.99 -8.32 -1.71
N ILE A 247 -4.97 -9.16 -1.54
CA ILE A 247 -3.75 -8.82 -0.80
C ILE A 247 -3.07 -7.58 -1.41
N ARG A 248 -2.91 -7.54 -2.75
CA ARG A 248 -2.33 -6.38 -3.44
C ARG A 248 -3.20 -5.13 -3.32
N LYS A 249 -4.52 -5.29 -3.43
CA LYS A 249 -5.48 -4.19 -3.22
C LYS A 249 -5.32 -3.58 -1.84
N GLU A 250 -5.24 -4.41 -0.80
CA GLU A 250 -5.02 -3.95 0.57
C GLU A 250 -3.70 -3.20 0.71
N ALA A 251 -2.60 -3.75 0.19
CA ALA A 251 -1.29 -3.09 0.22
C ALA A 251 -1.29 -1.73 -0.49
N ILE A 252 -1.95 -1.64 -1.66
CA ILE A 252 -2.12 -0.39 -2.39
C ILE A 252 -2.95 0.61 -1.57
N THR A 253 -4.06 0.15 -0.97
CA THR A 253 -4.97 1.01 -0.19
C THR A 253 -4.25 1.61 1.01
N VAL A 254 -3.51 0.81 1.77
CA VAL A 254 -2.77 1.30 2.94
C VAL A 254 -1.72 2.35 2.55
N ARG A 255 -0.98 2.12 1.45
CA ARG A 255 -0.01 3.11 0.95
C ARG A 255 -0.67 4.40 0.48
N GLN A 256 -1.83 4.31 -0.15
CA GLN A 256 -2.58 5.49 -0.58
C GLN A 256 -3.09 6.29 0.62
N GLU A 257 -3.60 5.63 1.65
CA GLU A 257 -4.03 6.27 2.90
C GLU A 257 -2.86 6.97 3.59
N GLU A 258 -1.70 6.30 3.73
CA GLU A 258 -0.46 6.89 4.27
C GLU A 258 -0.07 8.18 3.52
N GLN A 259 -0.10 8.14 2.19
CA GLN A 259 0.23 9.31 1.37
C GLN A 259 -0.77 10.45 1.51
N VAL A 260 -2.07 10.14 1.63
CA VAL A 260 -3.11 11.16 1.86
C VAL A 260 -2.87 11.83 3.21
N GLU A 261 -2.59 11.06 4.26
CA GLU A 261 -2.28 11.59 5.60
C GLU A 261 -1.00 12.46 5.59
N LEU A 262 0.08 11.99 4.95
CA LEU A 262 1.32 12.74 4.75
C LEU A 262 1.10 14.06 4.00
N ARG A 263 0.24 14.04 2.98
CA ARG A 263 -0.12 15.22 2.20
C ARG A 263 -0.91 16.21 3.04
N GLU A 264 -1.92 15.75 3.76
CA GLU A 264 -2.75 16.61 4.61
C GLU A 264 -1.92 17.25 5.73
N ALA A 265 -1.01 16.48 6.32
CA ALA A 265 -0.04 16.95 7.30
C ALA A 265 0.81 18.12 6.82
N SER A 266 1.23 18.02 5.57
CA SER A 266 2.21 18.93 4.96
C SER A 266 1.55 20.02 4.14
N LYS A 267 0.21 20.03 4.05
CA LYS A 267 -0.53 20.91 3.14
C LYS A 267 -0.27 22.38 3.39
N GLU A 268 -0.39 22.85 4.64
CA GLU A 268 -0.18 24.26 4.98
C GLU A 268 1.27 24.68 4.73
N LEU A 269 2.24 23.83 5.05
CA LEU A 269 3.65 24.08 4.79
C LEU A 269 3.95 24.14 3.30
N LEU A 270 3.36 23.23 2.52
CA LEU A 270 3.48 23.24 1.06
C LEU A 270 2.87 24.51 0.45
N GLU A 271 1.72 24.96 0.94
CA GLU A 271 1.08 26.20 0.48
C GLU A 271 1.98 27.42 0.76
N LYS A 272 2.59 27.51 1.95
CA LYS A 272 3.57 28.57 2.28
C LYS A 272 4.83 28.48 1.41
N ALA A 273 5.37 27.28 1.22
CA ALA A 273 6.54 27.05 0.38
C ALA A 273 6.28 27.48 -1.08
N LEU A 274 5.11 27.15 -1.62
CA LEU A 274 4.66 27.56 -2.96
C LEU A 274 4.41 29.07 -3.07
N ALA A 275 4.03 29.73 -1.97
CA ALA A 275 3.93 31.19 -1.90
C ALA A 275 5.30 31.91 -1.84
N GLY A 276 6.40 31.16 -1.79
CA GLY A 276 7.76 31.70 -1.77
C GLY A 276 8.35 31.90 -0.38
N ASP A 277 7.75 31.31 0.66
CA ASP A 277 8.33 31.27 2.00
C ASP A 277 9.52 30.30 2.04
N GLU A 278 10.73 30.85 2.16
CA GLU A 278 11.98 30.07 2.18
C GLU A 278 12.11 29.19 3.43
N GLU A 279 11.57 29.60 4.57
CA GLU A 279 11.58 28.76 5.79
C GLU A 279 10.67 27.54 5.59
N ALA A 280 9.49 27.75 5.00
CA ALA A 280 8.57 26.67 4.69
C ALA A 280 9.13 25.70 3.64
N LYS A 281 9.88 26.19 2.63
CA LYS A 281 10.56 25.31 1.66
C LYS A 281 11.55 24.37 2.34
N VAL A 282 12.40 24.91 3.20
CA VAL A 282 13.39 24.12 3.97
C VAL A 282 12.68 23.11 4.88
N GLU A 283 11.59 23.50 5.53
CA GLU A 283 10.83 22.59 6.39
C GLU A 283 10.15 21.46 5.59
N VAL A 284 9.56 21.76 4.43
CA VAL A 284 8.95 20.74 3.56
C VAL A 284 10.01 19.76 3.06
N GLU A 285 11.18 20.23 2.62
CA GLU A 285 12.28 19.37 2.19
C GLU A 285 12.80 18.49 3.34
N ALA A 286 12.97 19.06 4.53
CA ALA A 286 13.37 18.31 5.71
C ALA A 286 12.36 17.20 6.06
N LYS A 287 11.05 17.50 6.01
CA LYS A 287 9.99 16.50 6.21
C LYS A 287 10.00 15.41 5.15
N ARG A 288 10.26 15.75 3.89
CA ARG A 288 10.37 14.75 2.81
C ARG A 288 11.56 13.82 3.02
N GLU A 289 12.72 14.35 3.41
CA GLU A 289 13.90 13.52 3.66
C GLU A 289 13.76 12.67 4.93
N GLU A 290 13.10 13.19 5.96
CA GLU A 290 12.70 12.44 7.16
C GLU A 290 11.79 11.26 6.79
N ASN A 291 10.70 11.51 6.06
CA ASN A 291 9.77 10.47 5.61
C ASN A 291 10.47 9.41 4.75
N ARG A 292 11.37 9.84 3.85
CA ARG A 292 12.19 8.94 3.03
C ARG A 292 13.08 8.06 3.92
N THR A 293 13.71 8.64 4.93
CA THR A 293 14.63 7.92 5.82
C THR A 293 13.87 6.89 6.66
N ASP A 294 12.73 7.28 7.20
CA ASP A 294 11.88 6.40 8.01
C ASP A 294 11.34 5.24 7.18
N ARG A 295 10.84 5.52 5.97
CA ARG A 295 10.40 4.50 5.01
C ARG A 295 11.52 3.51 4.69
N LYS A 296 12.73 3.99 4.40
CA LYS A 296 13.90 3.13 4.13
C LYS A 296 14.22 2.19 5.30
N LYS A 297 14.22 2.72 6.53
CA LYS A 297 14.48 1.90 7.73
C LYS A 297 13.43 0.82 7.90
N ILE A 298 12.15 1.17 7.73
CA ILE A 298 11.04 0.21 7.87
C ILE A 298 11.13 -0.87 6.80
N ILE A 299 11.40 -0.50 5.54
CA ILE A 299 11.62 -1.46 4.45
C ILE A 299 12.80 -2.39 4.77
N GLU A 300 13.91 -1.85 5.29
CA GLU A 300 15.09 -2.64 5.62
C GLU A 300 14.84 -3.59 6.80
N GLU A 301 14.20 -3.12 7.87
CA GLU A 301 13.78 -3.95 9.01
C GLU A 301 12.84 -5.07 8.56
N PHE A 302 11.88 -4.75 7.69
CA PHE A 302 10.98 -5.75 7.15
C PHE A 302 11.70 -6.75 6.25
N LYS A 303 12.58 -6.30 5.37
CA LYS A 303 13.39 -7.16 4.49
C LYS A 303 14.21 -8.14 5.33
N ASN A 304 14.87 -7.64 6.38
CA ASN A 304 15.65 -8.47 7.31
C ASN A 304 14.77 -9.47 8.06
N LYS A 305 13.61 -9.05 8.57
CA LYS A 305 12.66 -9.93 9.28
C LYS A 305 12.11 -11.02 8.38
N THR A 306 11.73 -10.66 7.15
CA THR A 306 11.24 -11.59 6.13
C THR A 306 12.34 -12.57 5.78
N GLN A 307 13.55 -12.10 5.44
CA GLN A 307 14.69 -12.98 5.16
C GLN A 307 15.00 -13.94 6.31
N GLY A 308 14.91 -13.48 7.56
CA GLY A 308 15.06 -14.34 8.74
C GLY A 308 14.01 -15.45 8.80
N LEU A 309 12.76 -15.15 8.44
CA LEU A 309 11.68 -16.15 8.38
C LEU A 309 11.82 -17.08 7.17
N ILE A 310 12.28 -16.56 6.03
CA ILE A 310 12.64 -17.35 4.84
C ILE A 310 13.69 -18.42 5.22
N ASN A 311 14.74 -18.01 5.91
CA ASN A 311 15.81 -18.91 6.31
C ASN A 311 15.29 -19.97 7.30
N LYS A 312 14.45 -19.58 8.27
CA LYS A 312 13.80 -20.52 9.20
C LYS A 312 12.90 -21.53 8.51
N ALA A 313 12.10 -21.10 7.53
CA ALA A 313 11.24 -21.98 6.75
C ALA A 313 12.06 -22.98 5.92
N LYS A 314 13.18 -22.54 5.34
CA LYS A 314 14.11 -23.42 4.61
C LYS A 314 14.82 -24.44 5.51
N GLU A 315 15.08 -24.09 6.76
CA GLU A 315 15.75 -24.97 7.74
C GLU A 315 14.77 -25.95 8.42
N SER A 316 13.48 -25.61 8.54
CA SER A 316 12.47 -26.36 9.31
C SER A 316 11.58 -27.26 8.44
N VAL A 317 12.22 -28.14 7.66
CA VAL A 317 11.59 -28.89 6.55
C VAL A 317 10.47 -29.91 6.88
N PRO A 318 10.23 -30.49 8.08
CA PRO A 318 9.24 -31.57 8.15
C PRO A 318 7.77 -31.14 8.19
N ASP A 319 7.45 -29.85 8.33
CA ASP A 319 6.06 -29.42 8.48
C ASP A 319 5.72 -28.25 7.55
N GLN A 320 5.44 -28.58 6.29
CA GLN A 320 4.97 -27.64 5.26
C GLN A 320 3.80 -26.80 5.79
N GLN A 321 2.93 -27.36 6.63
CA GLN A 321 1.76 -26.64 7.14
C GLN A 321 2.13 -25.56 8.16
N THR A 322 3.17 -25.80 8.96
CA THR A 322 3.76 -24.74 9.80
C THR A 322 4.39 -23.65 8.94
N ALA A 323 5.11 -23.98 7.87
CA ALA A 323 5.70 -22.99 6.96
C ALA A 323 4.62 -22.14 6.23
N ILE A 324 3.52 -22.76 5.79
CA ILE A 324 2.39 -22.06 5.14
C ILE A 324 1.71 -21.11 6.12
N ARG A 325 1.44 -21.57 7.36
CA ARG A 325 0.88 -20.70 8.41
C ARG A 325 1.83 -19.55 8.74
N GLU A 326 3.12 -19.81 8.83
CA GLU A 326 4.12 -18.76 9.04
C GLU A 326 4.15 -17.78 7.88
N LEU A 327 4.00 -18.23 6.63
CA LEU A 327 3.95 -17.36 5.45
C LEU A 327 2.70 -16.51 5.37
N GLN A 328 1.53 -17.08 5.65
CA GLN A 328 0.31 -16.29 5.77
C GLN A 328 0.44 -15.27 6.90
N GLN A 329 1.02 -15.67 8.04
CA GLN A 329 1.34 -14.72 9.10
C GLN A 329 2.34 -13.67 8.64
N ILE A 330 3.31 -13.98 7.78
CA ILE A 330 4.26 -12.99 7.23
C ILE A 330 3.52 -12.01 6.33
N LYS A 331 2.66 -12.47 5.42
CA LYS A 331 1.84 -11.62 4.55
C LYS A 331 0.97 -10.68 5.37
N THR A 332 0.26 -11.21 6.38
CA THR A 332 -0.55 -10.41 7.31
C THR A 332 0.32 -9.47 8.15
N LYS A 333 1.49 -9.91 8.62
CA LYS A 333 2.46 -9.05 9.33
C LYS A 333 2.99 -7.96 8.42
N ALA A 334 3.21 -8.20 7.13
CA ALA A 334 3.61 -7.21 6.15
C ALA A 334 2.57 -6.11 6.03
N ILE A 335 1.31 -6.49 5.80
CA ILE A 335 0.19 -5.56 5.75
C ILE A 335 0.07 -4.79 7.07
N ASN A 336 0.20 -5.46 8.22
CA ASN A 336 0.14 -4.81 9.52
C ASN A 336 1.33 -3.88 9.79
N VAL A 337 2.53 -4.19 9.28
CA VAL A 337 3.69 -3.31 9.37
C VAL A 337 3.45 -2.05 8.54
N ILE A 338 2.93 -2.18 7.32
CA ILE A 338 2.56 -1.02 6.49
C ILE A 338 1.47 -0.19 7.19
N LYS A 339 0.47 -0.84 7.81
CA LYS A 339 -0.56 -0.14 8.60
C LYS A 339 0.02 0.58 9.83
N ASN A 340 0.92 -0.07 10.56
CA ASN A 340 1.57 0.51 11.72
C ASN A 340 2.50 1.67 11.31
N GLU A 341 3.17 1.58 10.17
CA GLU A 341 3.94 2.67 9.56
C GLU A 341 3.05 3.88 9.31
N ALA A 342 1.91 3.68 8.64
CA ALA A 342 0.93 4.74 8.44
C ALA A 342 0.47 5.36 9.77
N GLU A 343 0.18 4.55 10.79
CA GLU A 343 -0.24 5.04 12.10
C GLU A 343 0.86 5.80 12.87
N ILE A 344 2.11 5.34 12.83
CA ILE A 344 3.25 6.04 13.45
C ILE A 344 3.46 7.40 12.78
N ILE A 345 3.44 7.43 11.44
CA ILE A 345 3.57 8.65 10.63
C ILE A 345 2.43 9.62 10.99
N LYS A 346 1.20 9.14 11.04
CA LYS A 346 0.02 9.90 11.45
C LYS A 346 0.15 10.51 12.84
N ASN A 347 0.50 9.71 13.84
CA ASN A 347 0.62 10.16 15.22
C ASN A 347 1.71 11.24 15.37
N ARG A 348 2.82 11.10 14.62
CA ARG A 348 3.89 12.09 14.57
C ARG A 348 3.42 13.40 13.96
N ILE A 349 2.69 13.31 12.84
CA ILE A 349 2.07 14.46 12.18
C ILE A 349 1.13 15.21 13.12
N GLU A 350 0.21 14.50 13.77
CA GLU A 350 -0.76 15.10 14.69
C GLU A 350 -0.05 15.80 15.84
N THR A 351 1.02 15.20 16.36
CA THR A 351 1.85 15.81 17.40
C THR A 351 2.48 17.12 16.90
N GLN A 352 3.09 17.12 15.71
CA GLN A 352 3.69 18.33 15.14
C GLN A 352 2.65 19.43 14.91
N GLN A 353 1.46 19.09 14.42
CA GLN A 353 0.37 20.04 14.24
C GLN A 353 -0.09 20.65 15.56
N ARG A 354 -0.16 19.87 16.65
CA ARG A 354 -0.48 20.41 18.00
C ARG A 354 0.59 21.38 18.50
N ILE A 355 1.87 21.09 18.24
CA ILE A 355 2.98 21.97 18.61
C ILE A 355 2.91 23.30 17.83
N MET A 356 2.63 23.24 16.51
CA MET A 356 2.55 24.43 15.66
C MET A 356 1.27 25.25 15.85
N GLY A 357 0.15 24.59 16.15
CA GLY A 357 -1.16 25.22 16.34
C GLY A 357 -1.30 26.06 17.60
N GLY A 358 -0.24 26.17 18.42
CA GLY A 358 -0.21 27.06 19.57
C GLY A 358 -1.21 26.69 20.66
N GLU A 359 -1.68 25.44 20.73
CA GLU A 359 -2.31 24.95 21.94
C GLU A 359 -1.27 25.12 23.06
N PRO A 360 -1.52 25.99 24.06
CA PRO A 360 -0.54 26.22 25.10
C PRO A 360 -0.34 24.88 25.80
N ALA A 361 0.88 24.36 25.71
CA ALA A 361 1.36 23.25 26.52
C ALA A 361 1.32 23.70 27.98
N SER A 362 0.14 23.67 28.59
CA SER A 362 -0.02 23.84 30.01
C SER A 362 0.61 22.61 30.65
N GLN A 363 1.89 22.76 31.05
CA GLN A 363 2.67 21.88 31.91
C GLN A 363 3.34 20.63 31.32
N SER A 364 3.99 20.69 30.16
CA SER A 364 5.05 19.71 29.88
C SER A 364 6.27 20.37 29.26
N GLY A 365 7.45 19.93 29.71
CA GLY A 365 8.75 20.57 29.55
C GLY A 365 9.23 20.72 28.11
N SER A 366 10.40 21.35 27.98
CA SER A 366 11.11 21.70 26.75
C SER A 366 10.89 20.73 25.58
N GLY A 367 10.77 21.25 24.35
CA GLY A 367 10.48 20.45 23.15
C GLY A 367 11.39 19.25 22.89
N GLN A 368 12.62 19.23 23.44
CA GLN A 368 13.49 18.05 23.45
C GLN A 368 12.94 16.91 24.34
N ALA A 369 12.34 17.22 25.48
CA ALA A 369 11.71 16.23 26.35
C ALA A 369 10.47 15.60 25.70
N VAL A 370 9.67 16.38 24.96
CA VAL A 370 8.50 15.86 24.23
C VAL A 370 8.91 14.94 23.09
N GLN A 371 9.99 15.26 22.36
CA GLN A 371 10.51 14.43 21.29
C GLN A 371 11.08 13.10 21.81
N VAL A 372 11.84 13.14 22.91
CA VAL A 372 12.36 11.92 23.58
C VAL A 372 11.22 11.10 24.19
N GLN A 373 10.24 11.74 24.82
CA GLN A 373 9.10 11.06 25.44
C GLN A 373 8.20 10.38 24.40
N ASN A 374 7.98 11.00 23.24
CA ASN A 374 7.27 10.35 22.14
C ASN A 374 8.05 9.20 21.53
N GLN A 375 9.37 9.31 21.42
CA GLN A 375 10.21 8.22 20.94
C GLN A 375 10.19 7.04 21.92
N GLU A 376 10.25 7.30 23.23
CA GLU A 376 10.06 6.29 24.29
C GLU A 376 8.62 5.73 24.30
N GLN A 377 7.61 6.53 24.00
CA GLN A 377 6.23 6.08 23.96
C GLN A 377 5.96 5.17 22.76
N VAL A 378 6.51 5.48 21.59
CA VAL A 378 6.46 4.60 20.41
C VAL A 378 7.25 3.32 20.67
N GLN A 379 8.47 3.41 21.21
CA GLN A 379 9.25 2.21 21.57
C GLN A 379 8.55 1.34 22.62
N SER A 380 7.92 1.94 23.62
CA SER A 380 7.17 1.18 24.63
C SER A 380 5.90 0.56 24.06
N GLN A 381 5.19 1.20 23.13
CA GLN A 381 4.06 0.59 22.43
C GLN A 381 4.49 -0.60 21.56
N VAL A 382 5.61 -0.47 20.84
CA VAL A 382 6.20 -1.58 20.08
C VAL A 382 6.58 -2.73 21.01
N GLN A 383 7.25 -2.46 22.13
CA GLN A 383 7.59 -3.48 23.13
C GLN A 383 6.35 -4.13 23.77
N VAL A 384 5.29 -3.37 24.03
CA VAL A 384 4.02 -3.91 24.57
C VAL A 384 3.33 -4.79 23.54
N GLN A 385 3.35 -4.43 22.25
CA GLN A 385 2.86 -5.31 21.19
C GLN A 385 3.70 -6.58 21.07
N GLU A 386 5.03 -6.48 21.12
CA GLU A 386 5.92 -7.65 21.12
C GLU A 386 5.67 -8.56 22.31
N GLN A 387 5.50 -8.01 23.52
CA GLN A 387 5.18 -8.81 24.71
C GLN A 387 3.82 -9.51 24.59
N LYS A 388 2.79 -8.82 24.09
CA LYS A 388 1.49 -9.47 23.82
C LYS A 388 1.61 -10.59 22.79
N GLN A 389 2.49 -10.44 21.81
CA GLN A 389 2.74 -11.48 20.80
C GLN A 389 3.49 -12.68 21.38
N ILE A 390 4.49 -12.46 22.24
CA ILE A 390 5.18 -13.54 22.98
C ILE A 390 4.19 -14.29 23.87
N GLN A 391 3.33 -13.57 24.58
CA GLN A 391 2.32 -14.15 25.46
C GLN A 391 1.29 -15.01 24.67
N ASN A 392 0.88 -14.55 23.49
CA ASN A 392 0.02 -15.34 22.60
C ASN A 392 0.74 -16.58 22.05
N GLN A 393 2.05 -16.52 21.77
CA GLN A 393 2.81 -17.69 21.35
C GLN A 393 3.01 -18.71 22.48
N GLU A 394 3.16 -18.25 23.72
CA GLU A 394 3.25 -19.14 24.89
C GLU A 394 1.93 -19.84 25.19
N GLN A 395 0.79 -19.17 25.00
CA GLN A 395 -0.54 -19.80 25.15
C GLN A 395 -0.80 -20.90 24.10
N ILE A 396 -0.20 -20.81 22.91
CA ILE A 396 -0.29 -21.85 21.88
C ILE A 396 0.65 -23.03 22.20
N ARG A 397 1.67 -22.81 23.04
CA ARG A 397 2.68 -23.81 23.41
C ARG A 397 2.36 -24.60 24.68
N GLU A 398 1.25 -24.36 25.38
CA GLU A 398 0.83 -25.27 26.46
C GLU A 398 0.48 -26.64 25.85
N PRO A 399 1.28 -27.70 26.08
CA PRO A 399 0.91 -29.02 25.60
C PRO A 399 -0.33 -29.46 26.37
N ALA A 400 -1.34 -29.95 25.64
CA ALA A 400 -2.49 -30.64 26.22
C ALA A 400 -1.99 -31.63 27.27
N ARG A 401 -2.18 -31.29 28.54
CA ARG A 401 -1.83 -32.14 29.67
C ARG A 401 -2.72 -33.37 29.56
N VAL A 402 -2.19 -34.42 28.96
CA VAL A 402 -2.82 -35.74 28.89
C VAL A 402 -3.11 -36.16 30.33
N GLU A 403 -4.38 -36.08 30.72
CA GLU A 403 -4.89 -36.77 31.89
C GLU A 403 -4.72 -38.26 31.63
N THR A 404 -3.59 -38.81 32.07
CA THR A 404 -3.38 -40.25 32.10
C THR A 404 -4.31 -40.83 33.17
N GLY A 405 -5.52 -41.18 32.73
CA GLY A 405 -6.42 -42.05 33.46
C GLY A 405 -5.71 -43.38 33.74
N SER A 406 -5.60 -43.71 35.02
CA SER A 406 -5.03 -44.96 35.53
C SER A 406 -5.88 -46.16 35.08
N GLY A 407 -5.56 -46.69 33.90
CA GLY A 407 -6.10 -47.94 33.36
C GLY A 407 -5.22 -49.11 33.77
N LYS A 408 -5.73 -49.93 34.69
CA LYS A 408 -5.14 -51.17 35.21
C LYS A 408 -4.94 -52.18 34.07
N VAL A 409 -3.69 -52.42 33.66
CA VAL A 409 -3.33 -53.43 32.65
C VAL A 409 -3.06 -54.77 33.33
N GLU A 410 -3.75 -55.81 32.86
CA GLU A 410 -3.63 -57.20 33.27
C GLU A 410 -2.50 -57.90 32.50
N PRO A 411 -1.61 -58.68 33.13
CA PRO A 411 -0.45 -59.26 32.45
C PRO A 411 -0.83 -60.58 31.75
N THR A 412 -0.68 -60.63 30.43
CA THR A 412 -0.73 -61.87 29.64
C THR A 412 0.65 -62.53 29.57
N GLN A 413 0.66 -63.85 29.80
CA GLN A 413 1.85 -64.69 29.94
C GLN A 413 2.57 -64.97 28.61
N PRO A 414 3.87 -65.32 28.64
CA PRO A 414 4.62 -65.72 27.46
C PRO A 414 4.42 -67.22 27.17
N THR A 415 4.03 -67.56 25.95
CA THR A 415 4.08 -68.92 25.42
C THR A 415 5.43 -69.17 24.75
N THR A 416 6.18 -70.09 25.35
CA THR A 416 7.35 -70.79 24.82
C THR A 416 6.91 -71.93 23.89
N GLU A 417 7.89 -72.52 23.17
CA GLU A 417 7.87 -73.76 22.37
C GLU A 417 7.52 -73.59 20.88
N LEU A 418 8.09 -74.33 19.92
CA LEU A 418 9.28 -75.19 19.77
C LEU A 418 9.34 -75.46 18.25
N ASP A 419 10.47 -75.17 17.62
CA ASP A 419 11.33 -76.16 16.95
C ASP A 419 10.80 -77.11 15.84
N VAL A 420 11.69 -77.31 14.86
CA VAL A 420 11.90 -78.47 13.96
C VAL A 420 11.02 -78.68 12.70
N VAL A 421 11.69 -78.69 11.53
CA VAL A 421 11.92 -79.84 10.60
C VAL A 421 11.86 -79.43 9.11
N LYS A 422 13.03 -79.63 8.45
CA LYS A 422 13.36 -79.88 7.03
C LYS A 422 13.27 -78.76 6.00
#